data_AF-A0A851DB17-F1
#
_entry.id   AF-A0A851DB17-F1
#
_cell.length_a   1.000
_cell.length_b   1.000
_cell.length_c   1.000
_cell.angle_alpha   90.00
_cell.angle_beta   90.00
_cell.angle_gamma   90.00
#
_symmetry.space_group_name_H-M   'P 1'
#
loop_
_entity.id
_entity.type
_entity.pdbx_description
1 polymer ?
#
loop_
_entity_poly.entity_id
_entity_poly.type
_entity_poly.pdbx_seq_one_letter_code
_entity_poly.pdbx_strand_id
1 'polypeptide(L)'
;CADFQTANVLQGSKLRVQFLLFTSSSPSCGELILADDGIKNHNFNSSLETKIIIHGFRALGTKPSWIEELVCAILDTSQVNVIAVDWVYGSTGAYTSAVDNVPQLALSISKFISKLLALGVSRTSIHIIGVSLGAHVGGLVGHFHGGQLGRVTGI
;
A
#
# COMPACT_ATOMS: atom_id res chain seq x y z
N CYS A 1 -9.86 11.80 -9.00
CA CYS A 1 -9.23 10.85 -8.05
C CYS A 1 -8.36 9.91 -8.85
N ALA A 2 -7.21 9.50 -8.31
CA ALA A 2 -6.49 8.36 -8.84
C ALA A 2 -7.27 7.08 -8.48
N ASP A 3 -7.24 6.10 -9.38
CA ASP A 3 -7.82 4.79 -9.14
C ASP A 3 -6.75 3.72 -9.41
N PHE A 4 -7.02 2.50 -8.94
CA PHE A 4 -6.15 1.35 -9.15
C PHE A 4 -5.99 1.06 -10.64
N GLN A 5 -4.80 0.57 -10.98
CA GLN A 5 -4.51 0.01 -12.29
C GLN A 5 -5.40 -1.18 -12.59
N THR A 6 -5.65 -1.39 -13.88
CA THR A 6 -6.25 -2.63 -14.41
C THR A 6 -5.22 -3.36 -15.26
N ALA A 7 -5.28 -4.69 -15.24
CA ALA A 7 -4.37 -5.55 -15.98
C ALA A 7 -5.14 -6.69 -16.64
N ASN A 8 -4.69 -7.10 -17.82
CA ASN A 8 -5.17 -8.31 -18.49
C ASN A 8 -4.22 -9.47 -18.17
N VAL A 9 -4.77 -10.70 -18.13
CA VAL A 9 -4.02 -11.94 -17.81
C VAL A 9 -2.78 -12.15 -18.70
N LEU A 10 -2.83 -11.70 -19.96
CA LEU A 10 -1.73 -11.83 -20.92
C LEU A 10 -0.62 -10.77 -20.76
N GLN A 11 -0.84 -9.72 -19.96
CA GLN A 11 0.03 -8.55 -19.89
C GLN A 11 0.52 -8.24 -18.46
N GLY A 12 -0.22 -8.68 -17.45
CA GLY A 12 0.02 -8.39 -16.04
C GLY A 12 1.06 -9.28 -15.37
N SER A 13 2.33 -9.22 -15.78
CA SER A 13 3.43 -9.90 -15.08
C SER A 13 4.49 -8.97 -14.51
N LYS A 14 4.68 -7.80 -15.13
CA LYS A 14 5.69 -6.82 -14.70
C LYS A 14 5.17 -5.98 -13.54
N LEU A 15 5.89 -6.01 -12.42
CA LEU A 15 5.57 -5.20 -11.25
C LEU A 15 5.51 -3.70 -11.60
N ARG A 16 4.37 -3.11 -11.26
CA ARG A 16 4.13 -1.66 -11.21
C ARG A 16 3.50 -1.38 -9.86
N VAL A 17 4.01 -0.40 -9.13
CA VAL A 17 3.54 -0.07 -7.79
C VAL A 17 3.09 1.38 -7.77
N GLN A 18 1.88 1.61 -7.28
CA GLN A 18 1.33 2.92 -6.99
C GLN A 18 0.94 3.01 -5.51
N PHE A 19 1.09 4.20 -4.95
CA PHE A 19 0.68 4.50 -3.57
C PHE A 19 -0.44 5.53 -3.64
N LEU A 20 -1.64 5.14 -3.23
CA LEU A 20 -2.81 6.01 -3.23
C LEU A 20 -3.10 6.45 -1.80
N LEU A 21 -3.05 7.76 -1.54
CA LEU A 21 -3.37 8.35 -0.26
C LEU A 21 -4.85 8.66 -0.14
N PHE A 22 -5.41 8.28 0.99
CA PHE A 22 -6.73 8.64 1.45
C PHE A 22 -6.63 9.27 2.84
N THR A 23 -7.46 10.27 3.08
CA THR A 23 -7.50 11.05 4.32
C THR A 23 -8.95 11.34 4.67
N SER A 24 -9.23 11.78 5.90
CA SER A 24 -10.59 12.16 6.30
C SER A 24 -11.18 13.30 5.46
N SER A 25 -10.35 14.14 4.81
CA SER A 25 -10.81 15.17 3.85
C SER A 25 -11.17 14.61 2.47
N SER A 26 -10.67 13.44 2.11
CA SER A 26 -10.85 12.81 0.80
C SER A 26 -11.01 11.29 0.90
N PRO A 27 -12.01 10.78 1.67
CA PRO A 27 -12.09 9.34 1.99
C PRO A 27 -12.44 8.46 0.79
N SER A 28 -13.17 8.98 -0.19
CA SER A 28 -13.54 8.28 -1.43
C SER A 28 -12.63 8.61 -2.63
N CYS A 29 -11.60 9.43 -2.43
CA CYS A 29 -10.81 9.99 -3.52
C CYS A 29 -9.32 9.80 -3.27
N GLY A 30 -8.75 8.73 -3.81
CA GLY A 30 -7.33 8.45 -3.71
C GLY A 30 -6.49 9.51 -4.43
N GLU A 31 -5.46 10.01 -3.76
CA GLU A 31 -4.43 10.87 -4.34
C GLU A 31 -3.19 10.03 -4.66
N LEU A 32 -2.76 9.99 -5.92
CA LEU A 32 -1.54 9.28 -6.28
C LEU A 32 -0.33 10.01 -5.70
N ILE A 33 0.39 9.36 -4.79
CA ILE A 33 1.65 9.85 -4.27
C ILE A 33 2.77 9.41 -5.19
N LEU A 34 3.43 10.38 -5.81
CA LEU A 34 4.72 10.16 -6.45
C LEU A 34 5.82 10.15 -5.39
N ALA A 35 6.71 9.17 -5.49
CA ALA A 35 7.75 8.97 -4.49
C ALA A 35 8.74 10.16 -4.42
N ASP A 36 8.79 11.03 -5.43
CA ASP A 36 9.76 12.14 -5.50
C ASP A 36 9.12 13.42 -5.00
N ASP A 37 9.53 13.83 -3.78
CA ASP A 37 9.25 15.07 -3.03
C ASP A 37 7.78 15.53 -2.89
N GLY A 38 6.85 14.90 -3.59
CA GLY A 38 5.45 15.30 -3.71
C GLY A 38 4.59 14.98 -2.50
N ILE A 39 5.05 14.13 -1.57
CA ILE A 39 4.27 13.75 -0.37
C ILE A 39 3.82 14.98 0.43
N LYS A 40 4.66 16.02 0.51
CA LYS A 40 4.33 17.28 1.21
C LYS A 40 3.28 18.14 0.50
N ASN A 41 3.05 17.93 -0.80
CA ASN A 41 2.08 18.68 -1.59
C ASN A 41 0.67 18.07 -1.50
N HIS A 42 0.53 16.92 -0.85
CA HIS A 42 -0.74 16.23 -0.63
C HIS A 42 -1.28 16.52 0.77
N ASN A 43 -2.51 16.11 1.03
CA ASN A 43 -3.16 16.17 2.34
C ASN A 43 -2.52 15.23 3.40
N PHE A 44 -1.30 14.73 3.15
CA PHE A 44 -0.57 13.85 4.05
C PHE A 44 -0.12 14.60 5.30
N ASN A 45 -0.38 14.03 6.48
CA ASN A 45 0.04 14.61 7.75
C ASN A 45 1.00 13.67 8.48
N SER A 46 2.28 14.05 8.55
CA SER A 46 3.33 13.23 9.17
C SER A 46 3.18 13.03 10.69
N SER A 47 2.33 13.82 11.35
CA SER A 47 2.05 13.69 12.78
C SER A 47 0.99 12.62 13.08
N LEU A 48 0.28 12.11 12.07
CA LEU A 48 -0.75 11.08 12.22
C LEU A 48 -0.19 9.68 12.02
N GLU A 49 -0.91 8.67 12.53
CA GLU A 49 -0.66 7.27 12.18
C GLU A 49 -0.81 7.07 10.66
N THR A 50 0.01 6.18 10.09
CA THR A 50 -0.08 5.81 8.68
C THR A 50 -0.40 4.32 8.57
N LYS A 51 -1.57 4.00 8.01
CA LYS A 51 -2.00 2.63 7.74
C LYS A 51 -1.76 2.30 6.27
N ILE A 52 -0.95 1.28 6.00
CA ILE A 52 -0.58 0.85 4.65
C ILE A 52 -1.32 -0.45 4.33
N ILE A 53 -2.25 -0.41 3.38
CA ILE A 53 -3.08 -1.54 2.95
C ILE A 53 -2.45 -2.17 1.72
N ILE A 54 -2.19 -3.48 1.77
CA ILE A 54 -1.56 -4.24 0.69
C ILE A 54 -2.49 -5.38 0.30
N HIS A 55 -3.01 -5.34 -0.93
CA HIS A 55 -3.83 -6.43 -1.46
C HIS A 55 -2.99 -7.65 -1.87
N GLY A 56 -3.66 -8.77 -2.14
CA GLY A 56 -3.03 -10.02 -2.60
C GLY A 56 -3.15 -10.25 -4.10
N PHE A 57 -3.09 -11.53 -4.48
CA PHE A 57 -3.22 -12.00 -5.87
C PHE A 57 -4.53 -11.55 -6.53
N ARG A 58 -4.45 -11.14 -7.81
CA ARG A 58 -5.58 -10.62 -8.60
C ARG A 58 -5.71 -11.37 -9.92
N ALA A 59 -6.36 -12.54 -9.90
CA ALA A 59 -6.55 -13.36 -11.11
C ALA A 59 -7.16 -12.59 -12.30
N LEU A 60 -8.12 -11.70 -12.01
CA LEU A 60 -8.84 -10.92 -13.03
C LEU A 60 -8.19 -9.54 -13.32
N GLY A 61 -7.11 -9.18 -12.62
CA GLY A 61 -6.42 -7.91 -12.79
C GLY A 61 -7.27 -6.67 -12.53
N THR A 62 -8.20 -6.76 -11.59
CA THR A 62 -9.06 -5.65 -11.16
C THR A 62 -8.76 -5.24 -9.72
N LYS A 63 -9.10 -3.99 -9.39
CA LYS A 63 -9.13 -3.47 -8.02
C LYS A 63 -9.84 -4.44 -7.07
N PRO A 64 -9.31 -4.72 -5.85
CA PRO A 64 -10.04 -5.47 -4.85
C PRO A 64 -11.32 -4.73 -4.44
N SER A 65 -12.49 -5.39 -4.53
CA SER A 65 -13.78 -4.76 -4.24
C SER A 65 -13.90 -4.25 -2.80
N TRP A 66 -13.18 -4.85 -1.86
CA TRP A 66 -13.18 -4.50 -0.44
C TRP A 66 -12.33 -3.29 -0.08
N ILE A 67 -11.48 -2.78 -0.98
CA ILE A 67 -10.45 -1.81 -0.60
C ILE A 67 -11.05 -0.46 -0.20
N GLU A 68 -12.09 -0.01 -0.90
CA GLU A 68 -12.77 1.25 -0.61
C GLU A 68 -13.53 1.18 0.72
N GLU A 69 -14.26 0.09 0.95
CA GLU A 69 -14.97 -0.14 2.21
C GLU A 69 -14.01 -0.16 3.41
N LEU A 70 -12.84 -0.82 3.27
CA LEU A 70 -11.84 -0.85 4.33
C LEU A 70 -11.21 0.53 4.57
N VAL A 71 -10.91 1.29 3.52
CA VAL A 71 -10.38 2.66 3.63
C VAL A 71 -11.39 3.55 4.37
N CYS A 72 -12.65 3.53 3.95
CA CYS A 72 -13.72 4.30 4.61
C CYS A 72 -13.88 3.91 6.08
N ALA A 73 -13.98 2.60 6.38
CA ALA A 73 -14.14 2.13 7.76
C ALA A 73 -12.99 2.56 8.68
N ILE A 74 -11.77 2.59 8.16
CA ILE A 74 -10.60 3.10 8.90
C ILE A 74 -10.72 4.61 9.16
N LEU A 75 -11.06 5.38 8.13
CA LEU A 75 -11.13 6.85 8.21
C LEU A 75 -12.32 7.33 9.05
N ASP A 76 -13.40 6.55 9.11
CA ASP A 76 -14.59 6.83 9.94
C ASP A 76 -14.30 6.64 11.44
N THR A 77 -13.31 5.82 11.79
CA THR A 77 -13.00 5.47 13.19
C THR A 77 -11.73 6.14 13.71
N SER A 78 -10.90 6.72 12.85
CA SER A 78 -9.63 7.32 13.26
C SER A 78 -9.14 8.38 12.27
N GLN A 79 -8.58 9.47 12.80
CA GLN A 79 -7.90 10.47 11.98
C GLN A 79 -6.48 9.99 11.66
N VAL A 80 -6.31 9.39 10.48
CA VAL A 80 -5.04 8.76 10.04
C VAL A 80 -4.77 9.02 8.57
N ASN A 81 -3.53 8.79 8.12
CA ASN A 81 -3.23 8.63 6.71
C ASN A 81 -3.50 7.17 6.32
N VAL A 82 -4.25 6.93 5.24
CA VAL A 82 -4.41 5.58 4.68
C VAL A 82 -3.73 5.54 3.33
N ILE A 83 -2.79 4.61 3.16
CA ILE A 83 -2.09 4.38 1.90
C ILE A 83 -2.54 3.02 1.35
N ALA A 84 -3.26 3.02 0.24
CA ALA A 84 -3.55 1.79 -0.49
C ALA A 84 -2.42 1.54 -1.50
N VAL A 85 -1.79 0.36 -1.40
CA VAL A 85 -0.73 -0.06 -2.32
C VAL A 85 -1.36 -0.80 -3.48
N ASP A 86 -1.35 -0.17 -4.65
CA ASP A 86 -1.78 -0.79 -5.89
C ASP A 86 -0.57 -1.46 -6.57
N TRP A 87 -0.66 -2.77 -6.70
CA TRP A 87 0.25 -3.58 -7.49
C TRP A 87 -0.51 -4.56 -8.38
N VAL A 88 -1.71 -4.21 -8.82
CA VAL A 88 -2.60 -5.05 -9.63
C VAL A 88 -1.84 -5.67 -10.81
N TYR A 89 -1.02 -4.88 -11.51
CA TYR A 89 -0.21 -5.34 -12.64
C TYR A 89 0.78 -6.45 -12.29
N GLY A 90 1.40 -6.41 -11.12
CA GLY A 90 2.36 -7.44 -10.67
C GLY A 90 1.69 -8.63 -9.96
N SER A 91 0.40 -8.52 -9.63
CA SER A 91 -0.38 -9.54 -8.93
C SER A 91 -1.33 -10.33 -9.85
N THR A 92 -1.33 -10.03 -11.14
CA THR A 92 -2.20 -10.66 -12.16
C THR A 92 -1.45 -11.79 -12.86
N GLY A 93 -2.16 -12.66 -13.59
CA GLY A 93 -1.54 -13.73 -14.36
C GLY A 93 -1.30 -14.99 -13.53
N ALA A 94 -0.16 -15.66 -13.75
CA ALA A 94 0.18 -16.88 -13.04
C ALA A 94 0.51 -16.59 -11.57
N TYR A 95 0.02 -17.43 -10.65
CA TYR A 95 0.25 -17.25 -9.22
C TYR A 95 1.74 -17.22 -8.86
N THR A 96 2.55 -18.07 -9.50
CA THR A 96 4.01 -18.09 -9.32
C THR A 96 4.65 -16.77 -9.72
N SER A 97 4.24 -16.16 -10.84
CA SER A 97 4.73 -14.84 -11.24
C SER A 97 4.37 -13.74 -10.24
N ALA A 98 3.18 -13.81 -9.62
CA ALA A 98 2.81 -12.89 -8.56
C ALA A 98 3.66 -13.08 -7.29
N VAL A 99 3.98 -14.34 -6.95
CA VAL A 99 4.91 -14.67 -5.85
C VAL A 99 6.32 -14.14 -6.12
N ASP A 100 6.82 -14.27 -7.35
CA ASP A 100 8.16 -13.79 -7.73
C ASP A 100 8.29 -12.26 -7.59
N ASN A 101 7.18 -11.51 -7.69
CA ASN A 101 7.15 -10.06 -7.50
C ASN A 101 7.16 -9.61 -6.03
N VAL A 102 6.85 -10.50 -5.07
CA VAL A 102 6.70 -10.16 -3.64
C VAL A 102 7.94 -9.49 -3.05
N PRO A 103 9.19 -9.99 -3.25
CA PRO A 103 10.38 -9.34 -2.71
C PRO A 103 10.58 -7.92 -3.27
N GLN A 104 10.36 -7.72 -4.58
CA GLN A 104 10.53 -6.42 -5.22
C GLN A 104 9.44 -5.42 -4.81
N LEU A 105 8.21 -5.90 -4.57
CA LEU A 105 7.14 -5.10 -4.00
C LEU A 105 7.49 -4.66 -2.58
N ALA A 106 7.95 -5.58 -1.72
CA ALA A 106 8.35 -5.27 -0.35
C ALA A 106 9.50 -4.24 -0.32
N LEU A 107 10.47 -4.34 -1.23
CA LEU A 107 11.54 -3.33 -1.37
C LEU A 107 10.97 -1.96 -1.79
N SER A 108 10.01 -1.93 -2.72
CA SER A 108 9.36 -0.68 -3.15
C SER A 108 8.62 -0.01 -2.00
N ILE A 109 7.85 -0.78 -1.22
CA ILE A 109 7.13 -0.28 -0.04
C ILE A 109 8.12 0.18 1.06
N SER A 110 9.21 -0.55 1.29
CA SER A 110 10.21 -0.17 2.31
C SER A 110 10.95 1.11 1.95
N LYS A 111 11.23 1.33 0.66
CA LYS A 111 11.76 2.61 0.15
C LYS A 111 10.76 3.74 0.38
N PHE A 112 9.47 3.51 0.11
CA PHE A 112 8.42 4.48 0.38
C PHE A 112 8.31 4.82 1.87
N ILE A 113 8.28 3.82 2.75
CA ILE A 113 8.31 4.00 4.20
C ILE A 113 9.54 4.80 4.63
N SER A 114 10.72 4.49 4.09
CA SER A 114 11.95 5.23 4.41
C SER A 114 11.84 6.72 4.09
N LYS A 115 11.14 7.08 3.00
CA LYS A 115 10.81 8.47 2.67
C LYS A 115 9.84 9.09 3.69
N LEU A 116 8.80 8.35 4.12
CA LEU A 116 7.90 8.81 5.18
C LEU A 116 8.63 9.08 6.50
N LEU A 117 9.55 8.20 6.89
CA LEU A 117 10.38 8.39 8.09
C LEU A 117 11.26 9.64 7.97
N ALA A 118 11.85 9.89 6.79
CA ALA A 118 12.62 11.10 6.52
C ALA A 118 11.77 12.39 6.57
N LEU A 119 10.46 12.28 6.35
CA LEU A 119 9.49 13.37 6.51
C LEU A 119 9.00 13.56 7.97
N GLY A 120 9.53 12.78 8.90
CA GLY A 120 9.23 12.88 10.33
C GLY A 120 8.11 11.95 10.83
N VAL A 121 7.61 11.03 9.99
CA VAL A 121 6.67 10.01 10.46
C VAL A 121 7.37 9.11 11.48
N SER A 122 6.74 8.88 12.62
CA SER A 122 7.27 7.96 13.62
C SER A 122 7.26 6.53 13.09
N ARG A 123 8.35 5.79 13.32
CA ARG A 123 8.42 4.38 12.92
C ARG A 123 7.35 3.52 13.59
N THR A 124 7.02 3.83 14.84
CA THR A 124 6.01 3.12 15.62
C THR A 124 4.57 3.50 15.25
N SER A 125 4.37 4.56 14.46
CA SER A 125 3.03 4.95 13.96
C SER A 125 2.72 4.38 12.58
N ILE A 126 3.53 3.42 12.09
CA ILE A 126 3.27 2.71 10.84
C ILE A 126 2.59 1.37 11.15
N HIS A 127 1.42 1.16 10.56
CA HIS A 127 0.68 -0.10 10.62
C HIS A 127 0.50 -0.66 9.21
N ILE A 128 1.06 -1.84 8.95
CA ILE A 128 0.85 -2.56 7.70
C ILE A 128 -0.33 -3.53 7.84
N ILE A 129 -1.24 -3.48 6.89
CA ILE A 129 -2.40 -4.38 6.77
C ILE A 129 -2.26 -5.11 5.44
N GLY A 130 -1.86 -6.37 5.49
CA GLY A 130 -1.67 -7.20 4.30
C GLY A 130 -2.72 -8.29 4.19
N VAL A 131 -3.33 -8.44 3.01
CA VAL A 131 -4.32 -9.49 2.73
C VAL A 131 -3.73 -10.50 1.73
N SER A 132 -3.81 -11.80 2.01
CA SER A 132 -3.29 -12.89 1.18
C SER A 132 -1.78 -12.70 0.90
N LEU A 133 -1.34 -12.66 -0.37
CA LEU A 133 0.07 -12.35 -0.70
C LEU A 133 0.53 -11.02 -0.09
N GLY A 134 -0.37 -10.06 0.11
CA GLY A 134 -0.07 -8.81 0.80
C GLY A 134 0.37 -9.00 2.26
N ALA A 135 -0.07 -10.06 2.94
CA ALA A 135 0.37 -10.39 4.30
C ALA A 135 1.85 -10.78 4.33
N HIS A 136 2.28 -11.61 3.37
CA HIS A 136 3.69 -11.98 3.21
C HIS A 136 4.57 -10.76 2.86
N VAL A 137 4.07 -9.88 1.99
CA VAL A 137 4.73 -8.61 1.68
C VAL A 137 4.89 -7.78 2.96
N GLY A 138 3.84 -7.66 3.78
CA GLY A 138 3.91 -6.95 5.05
C GLY A 138 4.93 -7.53 6.03
N GLY A 139 5.03 -8.85 6.11
CA GLY A 139 6.07 -9.54 6.88
C GLY A 139 7.49 -9.22 6.40
N LEU A 140 7.73 -9.23 5.08
CA LEU A 140 9.02 -8.87 4.49
C LEU A 140 9.38 -7.41 4.72
N VAL A 141 8.42 -6.48 4.58
CA VAL A 141 8.63 -5.06 4.88
C VAL A 141 8.99 -4.89 6.37
N GLY A 142 8.28 -5.56 7.27
CA GLY A 142 8.62 -5.58 8.69
C GLY A 142 10.05 -6.07 8.95
N HIS A 143 10.46 -7.16 8.28
CA HIS A 143 11.83 -7.67 8.35
C HIS A 143 12.87 -6.67 7.84
N PHE A 144 12.64 -6.00 6.70
CA PHE A 144 13.56 -4.98 6.16
C PHE A 144 13.71 -3.75 7.07
N HIS A 145 12.72 -3.47 7.91
CA HIS A 145 12.79 -2.44 8.94
C HIS A 145 13.19 -2.99 10.33
N GLY A 146 13.81 -4.17 10.39
CA GLY A 146 14.34 -4.77 11.62
C GLY A 146 13.29 -5.10 12.67
N GLY A 147 12.03 -5.29 12.27
CA GLY A 147 10.92 -5.55 13.20
C GLY A 147 10.48 -4.34 14.02
N GLN A 148 10.90 -3.13 13.64
CA GLN A 148 10.68 -1.91 14.43
C GLN A 148 9.44 -1.10 14.00
N LEU A 149 8.71 -1.54 12.97
CA LEU A 149 7.44 -0.92 12.59
C LEU A 149 6.38 -1.20 13.65
N GLY A 150 5.45 -0.26 13.84
CA GLY A 150 4.46 -0.31 14.91
C GLY A 150 3.61 -1.58 14.93
N ARG A 151 3.08 -2.00 13.77
CA ARG A 151 2.25 -3.20 13.68
C ARG A 151 2.23 -3.78 12.26
N VAL A 152 2.10 -5.11 12.17
CA VAL A 152 1.74 -5.83 10.94
C VAL A 152 0.52 -6.70 11.25
N THR A 153 -0.52 -6.59 10.42
CA THR A 153 -1.70 -7.46 10.44
C THR A 153 -1.73 -8.23 9.13
N GLY A 154 -1.65 -9.57 9.21
CA GLY A 154 -1.82 -10.47 8.08
C GLY A 154 -3.22 -11.09 8.11
N ILE A 155 -3.92 -11.04 6.98
CA ILE A 155 -5.27 -11.60 6.77
C ILE A 155 -5.24 -12.59 5.62
#